data_AF-A0A6C0JWC6-F1
#
_entry.id   AF-A0A6C0JWC6-F1
#
_cell.length_a   1.000
_cell.length_b   1.000
_cell.length_c   1.000
_cell.angle_alpha   90.00
_cell.angle_beta   90.00
_cell.angle_gamma   90.00
#
_symmetry.space_group_name_H-M   'P 1'
#
loop_
_entity.id
_entity.type
_entity.pdbx_description
1 polymer ?
#
loop_
_entity_poly.entity_id
_entity_poly.type
_entity_poly.pdbx_seq_one_letter_code
_entity_poly.pdbx_strand_id
1 'polypeptide(L)'
;MHQALVEFLGTALLVGTVAFTGTPVLIVAALAVAIGLGGKISGGHFNPAVTAWALLEGKIGQNKAMWYIASQLFAAVSVWGLHSLVKV
;
A
#
# COMPACT_ATOMS: atom_id res chain seq x y z
N MET A 1 11.95 -4.75 8.98
CA MET A 1 12.26 -3.97 7.74
C MET A 1 11.62 -4.58 6.50
N HIS A 2 11.81 -5.87 6.17
CA HIS A 2 11.22 -6.49 4.97
C HIS A 2 9.70 -6.26 4.79
N GLN A 3 8.90 -6.35 5.86
CA GLN A 3 7.44 -6.21 5.78
C GLN A 3 6.96 -4.78 5.47
N ALA A 4 7.56 -3.77 6.10
CA ALA A 4 7.22 -2.37 5.86
C ALA A 4 7.62 -1.92 4.44
N LEU A 5 8.74 -2.45 3.91
CA LEU A 5 9.10 -2.22 2.51
C LEU A 5 8.07 -2.83 1.55
N VAL A 6 7.60 -4.05 1.83
CA VAL A 6 6.54 -4.68 1.03
C VAL A 6 5.26 -3.86 1.07
N GLU A 7 4.84 -3.39 2.25
CA GLU A 7 3.69 -2.49 2.39
C GLU A 7 3.85 -1.19 1.60
N PHE A 8 5.03 -0.56 1.66
CA PHE A 8 5.34 0.60 0.83
C PHE A 8 5.21 0.30 -0.67
N LEU A 9 5.84 -0.77 -1.17
CA LEU A 9 5.84 -1.09 -2.60
C LEU A 9 4.44 -1.47 -3.11
N GLY A 10 3.68 -2.25 -2.34
CA GLY A 10 2.31 -2.61 -2.71
C GLY A 10 1.37 -1.40 -2.70
N THR A 11 1.48 -0.51 -1.72
CA THR A 11 0.71 0.75 -1.71
C THR A 11 1.16 1.70 -2.84
N ALA A 12 2.46 1.76 -3.15
CA ALA A 12 2.95 2.57 -4.27
C ALA A 12 2.38 2.08 -5.61
N LEU A 13 2.31 0.76 -5.82
CA LEU A 13 1.69 0.16 -7.00
C LEU A 13 0.18 0.50 -7.07
N LEU A 14 -0.54 0.35 -5.95
CA LEU A 14 -1.97 0.68 -5.86
C LEU A 14 -2.23 2.17 -6.16
N VAL A 15 -1.61 3.07 -5.39
CA VAL A 15 -1.82 4.52 -5.51
C VAL A 15 -1.26 5.05 -6.83
N GLY A 16 -0.15 4.49 -7.31
CA GLY A 16 0.39 4.81 -8.63
C GLY A 16 -0.61 4.48 -9.74
N THR A 17 -1.26 3.31 -9.68
CA THR A 17 -2.27 2.94 -10.68
C THR A 17 -3.48 3.88 -10.61
N VAL A 18 -3.90 4.30 -9.42
CA VAL A 18 -4.94 5.34 -9.26
C VAL A 18 -4.50 6.63 -9.95
N ALA A 19 -3.31 7.14 -9.63
CA ALA A 19 -2.82 8.43 -10.09
C ALA A 19 -2.62 8.48 -11.62
N PHE A 20 -2.01 7.45 -12.20
CA PHE A 20 -1.60 7.48 -13.61
C PHE A 20 -2.61 6.88 -14.59
N THR A 21 -3.60 6.13 -14.11
CA THR A 21 -4.57 5.46 -15.01
C THR A 21 -6.02 5.82 -14.73
N GLY A 22 -6.38 6.08 -13.46
CA GLY A 22 -7.76 6.27 -13.02
C GLY A 22 -8.73 5.11 -13.36
N THR A 23 -8.25 3.98 -13.89
CA THR A 23 -9.08 2.94 -14.48
C THR A 23 -9.42 1.89 -13.41
N PRO A 24 -10.71 1.67 -13.07
CA PRO A 24 -11.09 0.79 -11.95
C PRO A 24 -10.55 -0.64 -12.04
N VAL A 25 -10.61 -1.25 -13.23
CA VAL A 25 -10.12 -2.62 -13.44
C VAL A 25 -8.61 -2.73 -13.17
N LEU A 26 -7.84 -1.72 -13.58
CA LEU A 26 -6.39 -1.72 -13.36
C LEU A 26 -6.05 -1.52 -11.88
N ILE A 27 -6.79 -0.67 -11.17
CA ILE A 27 -6.61 -0.45 -9.72
C ILE A 27 -6.83 -1.76 -8.95
N VAL A 28 -7.89 -2.50 -9.28
CA VAL A 28 -8.18 -3.81 -8.65
C VAL A 28 -7.10 -4.83 -9.01
N ALA A 29 -6.68 -4.89 -10.28
CA ALA A 29 -5.62 -5.78 -10.72
C ALA A 29 -4.29 -5.48 -10.02
N ALA A 30 -3.93 -4.21 -9.86
CA ALA A 30 -2.74 -3.76 -9.15
C ALA A 30 -2.75 -4.23 -7.69
N LEU A 31 -3.88 -4.07 -6.99
CA LEU A 31 -4.04 -4.59 -5.63
C LEU A 31 -3.89 -6.12 -5.57
N ALA A 32 -4.55 -6.84 -6.50
CA ALA A 32 -4.46 -8.29 -6.55
C ALA A 32 -3.02 -8.79 -6.77
N VAL A 33 -2.27 -8.13 -7.67
CA VAL A 33 -0.85 -8.43 -7.92
C VAL A 33 -0.02 -8.14 -6.67
N ALA A 34 -0.21 -6.98 -6.02
CA ALA A 34 0.50 -6.65 -4.80
C ALA A 34 0.27 -7.70 -3.70
N ILE A 35 -0.97 -8.17 -3.52
CA ILE A 35 -1.31 -9.22 -2.55
C ILE A 35 -0.70 -10.56 -2.95
N GLY A 36 -0.75 -10.93 -4.23
CA GLY A 36 -0.16 -12.17 -4.73
C GLY A 36 1.35 -12.26 -4.49
N LEU A 37 2.07 -11.14 -4.66
CA LEU A 37 3.52 -11.07 -4.50
C LEU A 37 3.95 -10.86 -3.04
N GLY A 38 3.30 -9.93 -2.33
CA GLY A 38 3.72 -9.45 -1.01
C GLY A 38 2.90 -9.99 0.16
N GLY A 39 1.73 -10.56 -0.08
CA GLY A 39 0.77 -10.95 0.96
C GLY A 39 1.33 -11.96 1.96
N LYS A 40 2.11 -12.95 1.51
CA LYS A 40 2.76 -13.92 2.42
C LYS A 40 3.87 -13.31 3.28
N ILE A 41 4.38 -12.14 2.91
CA ILE A 41 5.50 -11.47 3.60
C ILE A 41 4.96 -10.47 4.63
N SER A 42 4.03 -9.59 4.23
CA SER A 42 3.50 -8.52 5.08
C SER A 42 2.06 -8.75 5.57
N GLY A 43 1.30 -9.66 4.99
CA GLY A 43 -0.15 -9.73 5.18
C GLY A 43 -0.94 -8.91 4.14
N GLY A 44 -0.24 -8.13 3.31
CA GLY A 44 -0.80 -7.49 2.12
C GLY A 44 -1.89 -6.47 2.41
N HIS A 45 -1.71 -5.63 3.42
CA HIS A 45 -2.73 -4.65 3.78
C HIS A 45 -2.81 -3.53 2.72
N PHE A 46 -1.65 -2.99 2.35
CA PHE A 46 -1.42 -1.93 1.37
C PHE A 46 -2.33 -0.70 1.50
N ASN A 47 -2.93 -0.52 2.68
CA ASN A 47 -3.94 0.48 2.96
C ASN A 47 -4.00 0.73 4.49
N PRO A 48 -3.90 2.00 4.94
CA PRO A 48 -3.99 2.34 6.37
C PRO A 48 -5.29 1.92 7.04
N ALA A 49 -6.43 1.99 6.35
CA ALA A 49 -7.72 1.56 6.88
C ALA A 49 -7.78 0.04 7.09
N VAL A 50 -7.20 -0.74 6.18
CA VAL A 50 -7.09 -2.21 6.32
C VAL A 50 -6.17 -2.55 7.50
N THR A 51 -5.05 -1.83 7.64
CA THR A 51 -4.16 -2.00 8.80
C THR A 51 -4.84 -1.63 10.12
N ALA A 52 -5.61 -0.55 10.16
CA ALA A 52 -6.36 -0.13 11.33
C ALA A 52 -7.42 -1.17 11.71
N TRP A 53 -8.19 -1.67 10.74
CA TRP A 53 -9.14 -2.77 10.97
C TRP A 53 -8.43 -4.01 11.50
N ALA A 54 -7.32 -4.44 10.89
CA ALA A 54 -6.56 -5.59 11.35
C ALA A 54 -6.01 -5.40 12.78
N LEU A 55 -5.65 -4.16 13.16
CA LEU A 55 -5.21 -3.84 14.52
C LEU A 55 -6.36 -3.97 15.52
N LEU A 56 -7.54 -3.44 15.19
CA LEU A 56 -8.74 -3.54 16.03
C LEU A 56 -9.21 -4.99 16.20
N GLU A 57 -9.03 -5.81 15.17
CA GLU A 57 -9.30 -7.26 15.19
C GLU A 57 -8.21 -8.07 15.91
N GLY A 58 -7.13 -7.45 16.40
CA GLY A 58 -6.01 -8.15 17.04
C GLY A 58 -5.16 -9.01 16.10
N LYS A 59 -5.28 -8.81 14.78
CA LYS A 59 -4.54 -9.57 13.75
C LYS A 59 -3.12 -9.07 13.52
N ILE A 60 -2.80 -7.88 14.02
CA ILE A 60 -1.48 -7.26 13.93
C ILE A 60 -1.15 -6.53 15.24
N GLY A 61 0.10 -6.61 15.69
CA GLY A 61 0.54 -5.87 16.88
C GLY A 61 0.66 -4.36 16.62
N GLN A 62 0.39 -3.54 17.63
CA GLN A 62 0.37 -2.07 17.54
C GLN A 62 1.64 -1.48 16.90
N ASN A 63 2.83 -1.90 17.34
CA ASN A 63 4.09 -1.41 16.77
C ASN A 63 4.21 -1.72 15.28
N LYS A 64 3.78 -2.91 14.84
CA LYS A 64 3.82 -3.29 13.43
C LYS A 64 2.79 -2.51 12.62
N ALA A 65 1.58 -2.33 13.15
CA ALA A 65 0.53 -1.54 12.52
C ALA A 65 0.99 -0.09 12.28
N MET A 66 1.67 0.52 13.26
CA MET A 66 2.23 1.87 13.11
C MET A 66 3.25 1.96 11.98
N TRP A 67 4.17 0.98 11.88
CA TRP A 67 5.14 0.93 10.77
C TRP A 67 4.48 0.71 9.41
N TYR A 68 3.42 -0.10 9.36
CA TYR A 68 2.67 -0.33 8.13
C TYR A 68 1.99 0.95 7.67
N ILE A 69 1.23 1.61 8.55
CA ILE A 69 0.56 2.87 8.24
C ILE A 69 1.58 3.92 7.79
N ALA A 70 2.70 4.07 8.51
CA ALA A 70 3.76 4.99 8.11
C ALA A 70 4.31 4.68 6.71
N SER A 71 4.58 3.41 6.40
CA SER A 71 5.07 2.99 5.08
C SER A 71 4.05 3.21 3.95
N GLN A 72 2.77 2.95 4.22
CA GLN A 72 1.67 3.14 3.27
C GLN A 72 1.44 4.63 2.98
N LEU A 73 1.49 5.48 4.00
CA LEU A 73 1.42 6.94 3.84
C LEU A 73 2.64 7.49 3.10
N PHE A 74 3.83 6.99 3.40
CA PHE A 74 5.05 7.40 2.70
C PHE A 74 5.02 7.01 1.21
N ALA A 75 4.41 5.86 0.87
CA ALA A 75 4.16 5.47 -0.51
C ALA A 75 3.24 6.46 -1.23
N ALA A 76 2.15 6.89 -0.58
CA ALA A 76 1.24 7.88 -1.15
C ALA A 76 1.94 9.23 -1.42
N VAL A 77 2.77 9.70 -0.48
CA VAL A 77 3.58 10.92 -0.66
C VAL A 77 4.58 10.76 -1.82
N SER A 78 5.23 9.60 -1.91
CA SER A 78 6.20 9.31 -2.99
C SER A 78 5.52 9.30 -4.36
N VAL A 79 4.35 8.67 -4.48
CA VAL A 79 3.56 8.66 -5.72
C VAL A 79 3.07 10.06 -6.07
N TRP A 80 2.58 10.84 -5.10
CA TRP A 80 2.21 12.24 -5.32
C TRP A 80 3.37 13.05 -5.89
N GLY A 81 4.57 12.89 -5.32
CA GLY A 81 5.79 13.54 -5.81
C GLY A 81 6.09 13.16 -7.26
N LEU A 82 6.09 11.86 -7.58
CA LEU A 82 6.30 11.37 -8.95
C LEU A 82 5.24 11.89 -9.92
N HIS A 83 3.97 11.81 -9.56
CA HIS A 83 2.85 12.28 -10.38
C HIS A 83 2.93 13.80 -10.62
N SER A 84 3.43 14.57 -9.66
CA SER A 84 3.59 16.02 -9.83
C SER A 84 4.73 16.40 -10.80
N LEU A 85 5.71 15.51 -10.99
CA LEU A 85 6.82 15.70 -11.93
C LEU A 85 6.47 15.29 -13.36
N VAL A 86 5.57 14.31 -13.50
CA VAL A 86 5.13 13.79 -14.80
C VAL A 86 3.80 14.44 -15.17
N LYS A 87 3.80 15.32 -16.18
CA LYS A 87 2.57 15.91 -16.71
C LYS A 87 1.84 14.84 -17.54
N VAL A 88 0.84 14.21 -16.94
CA VAL A 88 -0.10 13.28 -17.60
C VAL A 88 -1.49 13.90 -17.61
#